data_AF-A0A836TI88-F1
#
_entry.id   AF-A0A836TI88-F1
#
_cell.length_a   1.000
_cell.length_b   1.000
_cell.length_c   1.000
_cell.angle_alpha   90.00
_cell.angle_beta   90.00
_cell.angle_gamma   90.00
#
_symmetry.space_group_name_H-M   'P 1'
#
loop_
_entity.id
_entity.type
_entity.pdbx_description
1 polymer ?
#
loop_
_entity_poly.entity_id
_entity_poly.type
_entity_poly.pdbx_seq_one_letter_code
_entity_poly.pdbx_strand_id
1 'polypeptide(L)' 'MPESTLIVLRRLEKVQPNNTRALWFLGMADAGAGRREDAIVRWSRLYDQLPARSKERESLKAEIDRLEAVN' A
#
# COMPACT_ATOMS: atom_id res chain seq x y z
N MET A 1 10.65 -0.20 10.05
CA MET A 1 9.80 -1.35 10.47
C MET A 1 10.71 -2.57 10.64
N PRO A 2 10.58 -3.38 11.70
CA PRO A 2 11.37 -4.61 11.83
C PRO A 2 11.11 -5.60 10.69
N GLU A 3 12.13 -6.34 10.28
CA GLU A 3 12.01 -7.34 9.23
C GLU A 3 10.99 -8.44 9.57
N SER A 4 10.95 -8.87 10.84
CA SER A 4 9.97 -9.83 11.34
C SER A 4 8.52 -9.38 11.12
N THR A 5 8.24 -8.08 11.28
CA THR A 5 6.92 -7.51 11.00
C THR A 5 6.58 -7.59 9.52
N LEU A 6 7.53 -7.28 8.63
CA LEU A 6 7.33 -7.39 7.18
C LEU A 6 7.04 -8.83 6.75
N ILE A 7 7.71 -9.81 7.35
CA ILE A 7 7.45 -11.24 7.10
C ILE A 7 6.01 -11.60 7.48
N VAL A 8 5.55 -11.18 8.66
CA VAL A 8 4.17 -11.44 9.12
C VAL A 8 3.15 -10.79 8.21
N LEU A 9 3.35 -9.52 7.83
CA LEU A 9 2.44 -8.80 6.94
C LEU A 9 2.38 -9.42 5.54
N ARG A 10 3.51 -9.86 4.98
CA ARG A 10 3.54 -10.58 3.70
C ARG A 10 2.81 -11.92 3.77
N ARG A 11 2.94 -12.65 4.88
CA ARG A 11 2.15 -13.88 5.10
C ARG A 11 0.66 -13.55 5.22
N LEU A 12 0.31 -12.49 5.93
CA LEU A 12 -1.07 -12.03 6.04
C LEU A 12 -1.67 -11.67 4.69
N GLU A 13 -0.96 -10.92 3.84
CA GLU A 13 -1.41 -10.57 2.49
C GLU A 13 -1.69 -11.81 1.63
N LYS A 14 -0.91 -12.89 1.76
CA LYS A 14 -1.17 -14.14 1.04
C LYS A 14 -2.49 -14.81 1.46
N VAL A 15 -2.85 -14.72 2.74
CA VAL A 15 -4.07 -15.35 3.28
C VAL A 15 -5.28 -14.41 3.18
N GLN A 16 -5.05 -13.10 3.25
CA GLN A 16 -6.06 -12.05 3.16
C GLN A 16 -5.56 -10.94 2.21
N PRO A 17 -5.70 -11.14 0.88
CA PRO A 17 -5.16 -10.22 -0.13
C PRO A 17 -5.68 -8.78 -0.04
N ASN A 18 -6.88 -8.61 0.50
CA ASN A 18 -7.53 -7.30 0.65
C ASN A 18 -7.43 -6.75 2.09
N ASN A 19 -6.62 -7.35 2.97
CA ASN A 19 -6.49 -6.84 4.33
C ASN A 19 -5.93 -5.41 4.33
N THR A 20 -6.76 -4.47 4.77
CA THR A 20 -6.52 -3.02 4.74
C THR A 20 -5.19 -2.64 5.42
N ARG A 21 -4.86 -3.30 6.54
CA ARG A 21 -3.61 -3.05 7.29
C ARG A 21 -2.39 -3.60 6.55
N ALA A 22 -2.49 -4.81 5.99
CA ALA A 22 -1.39 -5.39 5.23
C ALA A 22 -1.04 -4.52 4.02
N LEU A 23 -2.06 -4.12 3.25
CA LEU A 23 -1.89 -3.24 2.09
C LEU A 23 -1.27 -1.90 2.46
N TRP A 24 -1.73 -1.26 3.55
CA TRP A 24 -1.17 0.00 4.04
C TRP A 24 0.31 -0.11 4.40
N PHE A 25 0.66 -1.02 5.31
CA PHE A 25 2.02 -1.13 5.84
C PHE A 25 3.03 -1.68 4.82
N LEU A 26 2.62 -2.64 3.99
CA LEU A 26 3.49 -3.15 2.94
C LEU A 26 3.70 -2.11 1.84
N GLY A 27 2.66 -1.39 1.41
CA GLY A 27 2.83 -0.31 0.44
C GLY A 27 3.79 0.79 0.92
N MET A 28 3.71 1.21 2.18
CA MET A 28 4.71 2.14 2.76
C MET A 28 6.13 1.58 2.74
N ALA A 29 6.29 0.29 3.06
CA ALA A 29 7.60 -0.36 3.07
C ALA A 29 8.18 -0.55 1.67
N ASP A 30 7.33 -0.73 0.66
CA ASP A 30 7.72 -0.83 -0.73
C ASP A 30 8.13 0.53 -1.29
N ALA A 31 7.33 1.56 -1.06
CA ALA A 31 7.63 2.93 -1.47
C ALA A 31 8.97 3.42 -0.87
N GLY A 32 9.16 3.25 0.44
CA GLY A 32 10.40 3.65 1.11
C GLY A 32 11.65 2.87 0.69
N ALA A 33 11.47 1.70 0.06
CA ALA A 33 12.56 0.87 -0.45
C ALA A 33 12.75 0.99 -1.97
N GLY A 34 12.07 1.93 -2.64
CA GLY A 34 12.13 2.12 -4.08
C GLY A 34 11.41 1.04 -4.91
N ARG A 35 10.68 0.12 -4.28
CA ARG A 35 9.82 -0.87 -4.95
C ARG A 35 8.50 -0.21 -5.34
N ARG A 36 8.58 0.75 -6.26
CA ARG A 36 7.45 1.60 -6.63
C ARG A 36 6.24 0.81 -7.11
N GLU A 37 6.44 -0.11 -8.05
CA GLU A 37 5.35 -0.87 -8.67
C GLU A 37 4.57 -1.68 -7.62
N ASP A 38 5.28 -2.33 -6.70
CA ASP A 38 4.71 -3.07 -5.58
C ASP A 38 3.86 -2.17 -4.67
N ALA A 39 4.34 -0.96 -4.37
CA ALA A 39 3.60 0.01 -3.57
C ALA A 39 2.31 0.45 -4.25
N ILE A 40 2.38 0.81 -5.54
CA ILE A 40 1.22 1.22 -6.34
C ILE A 40 0.17 0.10 -6.37
N VAL A 41 0.57 -1.15 -6.65
CA VAL A 41 -0.37 -2.28 -6.69
C VAL A 41 -1.11 -2.45 -5.37
N ARG A 42 -0.40 -2.36 -4.24
CA ARG A 42 -1.02 -2.52 -2.90
C ARG A 42 -1.93 -1.37 -2.54
N TRP A 43 -1.48 -0.14 -2.79
CA TRP A 43 -2.25 1.05 -2.48
C TRP A 43 -3.46 1.23 -3.40
N SER A 44 -3.41 0.81 -4.66
CA SER A 44 -4.60 0.78 -5.54
C SER A 44 -5.68 -0.16 -5.00
N ARG A 45 -5.32 -1.37 -4.56
CA ARG A 45 -6.27 -2.30 -3.92
C ARG A 45 -6.87 -1.74 -2.63
N LEU A 46 -6.10 -0.93 -1.89
CA LEU A 46 -6.60 -0.26 -0.70
C LEU A 46 -7.53 0.90 -1.07
N TYR A 47 -7.17 1.71 -2.06
CA TYR A 47 -7.95 2.83 -2.56
C TYR A 47 -9.38 2.42 -2.96
N ASP A 48 -9.52 1.25 -3.59
CA ASP A 48 -10.81 0.69 -4.01
C ASP A 48 -11.71 0.28 -2.84
N GLN A 49 -11.15 0.07 -1.65
CA GLN A 49 -11.90 -0.28 -0.44
C GLN A 49 -12.31 0.94 0.39
N LEU A 50 -11.68 2.09 0.15
CA LEU A 50 -11.93 3.28 0.96
C LEU A 50 -13.19 4.02 0.50
N PRO A 51 -13.94 4.67 1.42
CA PRO A 51 -15.10 5.47 1.05
C PRO A 51 -14.72 6.58 0.07
N ALA A 52 -15.57 6.79 -0.94
CA ALA A 52 -15.27 7.65 -2.08
C ALA A 52 -14.84 9.09 -1.73
N ARG A 53 -15.36 9.63 -0.61
CA ARG A 53 -15.11 11.00 -0.12
C ARG A 53 -14.28 11.05 1.17
N SER A 54 -13.55 9.99 1.49
CA SER A 54 -12.67 9.95 2.67
C SER A 54 -11.34 10.68 2.40
N LYS A 55 -10.80 11.36 3.42
CA LYS A 55 -9.49 12.02 3.34
C LYS A 55 -8.36 11.00 3.12
N GLU A 56 -8.54 9.80 3.66
CA GLU A 56 -7.63 8.68 3.53
C GLU A 56 -7.52 8.27 2.05
N ARG A 57 -8.64 8.19 1.34
CA ARG A 57 -8.68 7.85 -0.08
C ARG A 57 -8.01 8.92 -0.94
N GLU A 58 -8.25 10.19 -0.62
CA GLU A 58 -7.59 11.33 -1.30
C GLU A 58 -6.07 11.33 -1.08
N SER A 59 -5.64 11.16 0.17
CA SER A 59 -4.22 11.09 0.53
C SER A 59 -3.51 9.93 -0.16
N LEU A 60 -4.17 8.77 -0.22
CA LEU A 60 -3.62 7.58 -0.86
C LEU A 60 -3.49 7.74 -2.38
N LYS A 61 -4.49 8.38 -3.02
CA LYS A 61 -4.43 8.72 -4.45
C LYS A 61 -3.27 9.64 -4.77
N ALA A 62 -3.06 10.69 -3.95
CA ALA A 62 -1.95 11.61 -4.14
C ALA A 62 -0.59 10.91 -4.06
N GLU A 63 -0.46 9.91 -3.18
CA GLU A 63 0.78 9.15 -3.06
C GLU A 63 1.01 8.20 -4.24
N ILE A 64 -0.03 7.54 -4.73
CA ILE A 64 0.02 6.74 -5.96
C ILE A 64 0.46 7.63 -7.14
N ASP A 65 -0.18 8.78 -7.31
CA ASP A 65 0.12 9.73 -8.40
C ASP A 65 1.56 10.24 -8.34
N ARG A 66 2.07 10.52 -7.12
CA ARG A 66 3.46 10.93 -6.90
C ARG A 66 4.44 9.85 -7.35
N LEU A 67 4.15 8.59 -7.03
CA LEU A 67 4.98 7.47 -7.42
C LEU A 67 4.99 7.31 -8.95
N GLU A 68 3.82 7.34 -9.59
CA GLU A 68 3.68 7.21 -11.05
C GLU A 68 4.40 8.32 -11.84
N ALA A 69 4.48 9.53 -11.28
CA ALA A 69 5.11 10.68 -11.94
C ALA A 69 6.64 10.60 -12.05
N VAL A 70 7.30 9.73 -11.28
CA VAL A 70 8.74 9.52 -11.35
C VAL A 70 8.99 8.46 -12.42
N ASN A 71 9.37 8.82 -13.64
CA ASN A 71 9.74 7.85 -14.69
C ASN A 71 11.26 7.73 -14.79
#